data_AF-A0A8B2Z776-F1
#
_entry.id   AF-A0A8B2Z776-F1
#
_cell.length_a   1.000
_cell.length_b   1.000
_cell.length_c   1.000
_cell.angle_alpha   90.00
_cell.angle_beta   90.00
_cell.angle_gamma   90.00
#
_symmetry.space_group_name_H-M   'P 1'
#
loop_
_entity.id
_entity.type
_entity.pdbx_description
1 polymer ?
#
loop_
_entity_poly.entity_id
_entity_poly.type
_entity_poly.pdbx_seq_one_letter_code
_entity_poly.pdbx_strand_id
1 'polypeptide(L)'
;MNIDIQDNNRKSDILEYRKIVDVLGVEKSPISLNEFQDLKYNDVEKYEKLVDKTFIQNKFNTGKWLDKVNPEKQARHIQSTAEKGNSYFFDDVDVEALYDKYKQTSKFRRTRKGRNEENYEIINLPDNLKIGKDAYTGEYINGFTIHYSKTGSHIIPTYHRKER
;
A
#
# COMPACT_ATOMS: atom_id res chain seq x y z
N MET A 1 -29.89 -5.32 -3.70
CA MET A 1 -29.17 -6.51 -3.18
C MET A 1 -29.44 -7.68 -4.12
N ASN A 2 -28.43 -8.13 -4.88
CA ASN A 2 -28.57 -9.28 -5.80
C ASN A 2 -28.31 -10.58 -5.04
N ILE A 3 -29.33 -11.07 -4.33
CA ILE A 3 -29.28 -12.30 -3.52
C ILE A 3 -28.78 -13.50 -4.35
N ASP A 4 -29.20 -13.58 -5.61
CA ASP A 4 -28.79 -14.64 -6.54
C ASP A 4 -27.28 -14.68 -6.78
N ILE A 5 -26.58 -13.54 -6.81
CA ILE A 5 -25.13 -13.51 -7.06
C ILE A 5 -24.36 -14.03 -5.83
N GLN A 6 -24.81 -13.69 -4.62
CA GLN A 6 -24.17 -14.12 -3.38
C GLN A 6 -24.32 -15.63 -3.16
N ASP A 7 -25.51 -16.18 -3.42
CA ASP A 7 -25.75 -17.61 -3.27
C ASP A 7 -25.03 -18.43 -4.35
N ASN A 8 -25.01 -17.95 -5.60
CA ASN A 8 -24.31 -18.62 -6.70
C ASN A 8 -22.78 -18.69 -6.48
N ASN A 9 -22.18 -17.71 -5.80
CA ASN A 9 -20.73 -17.64 -5.57
C ASN A 9 -20.30 -18.09 -4.16
N ARG A 10 -21.25 -18.45 -3.30
CA ARG A 10 -21.02 -18.68 -1.86
C ARG A 10 -19.85 -19.60 -1.53
N LYS A 11 -19.66 -20.69 -2.28
CA LYS A 11 -18.54 -21.62 -2.05
C LYS A 11 -17.18 -20.94 -2.30
N SER A 12 -17.06 -20.17 -3.37
CA SER A 12 -15.83 -19.44 -3.69
C SER A 12 -15.59 -18.33 -2.67
N ASP A 13 -16.64 -17.61 -2.28
CA ASP A 13 -16.55 -16.51 -1.31
C ASP A 13 -16.13 -17.01 0.07
N ILE A 14 -16.59 -18.20 0.50
CA ILE A 14 -16.15 -18.83 1.75
C ILE A 14 -14.64 -19.11 1.73
N LEU A 15 -14.13 -19.65 0.62
CA LEU A 15 -12.71 -19.96 0.49
C LEU A 15 -11.87 -18.68 0.52
N GLU A 16 -12.31 -17.65 -0.18
CA GLU A 16 -11.64 -16.36 -0.21
C GLU A 16 -11.66 -15.67 1.16
N TYR A 17 -12.82 -15.60 1.80
CA TYR A 17 -13.00 -15.03 3.13
C TYR A 17 -12.09 -15.71 4.16
N ARG A 18 -12.06 -17.05 4.18
CA ARG A 18 -11.17 -17.80 5.09
C ARG A 18 -9.71 -17.45 4.87
N LYS A 19 -9.28 -17.35 3.61
CA LYS A 19 -7.90 -17.01 3.25
C LYS A 19 -7.52 -15.60 3.72
N ILE A 20 -8.46 -14.65 3.66
CA ILE A 20 -8.27 -13.29 4.19
C ILE A 20 -8.13 -13.34 5.71
N VAL A 21 -9.03 -14.03 6.40
CA VAL A 21 -8.99 -14.19 7.87
C VAL A 21 -7.71 -14.88 8.33
N ASP A 22 -7.26 -15.93 7.64
CA ASP A 22 -6.03 -16.66 7.96
C ASP A 22 -4.78 -15.77 7.84
N VAL A 23 -4.79 -14.81 6.91
CA VAL A 23 -3.65 -13.93 6.64
C VAL A 23 -3.66 -12.67 7.50
N LEU A 24 -4.83 -12.02 7.66
CA LEU A 24 -4.97 -10.74 8.34
C LEU A 24 -5.35 -10.88 9.82
N GLY A 25 -5.88 -12.03 10.22
CA GLY A 25 -6.55 -12.24 11.50
C GLY A 25 -7.98 -11.70 11.51
N VAL A 26 -8.75 -12.11 12.51
CA VAL A 26 -10.17 -11.76 12.66
C VAL A 26 -10.38 -10.24 12.86
N GLU A 27 -9.46 -9.57 13.56
CA GLU A 27 -9.59 -8.14 13.90
C GLU A 27 -9.48 -7.21 12.69
N LYS A 28 -8.79 -7.65 11.62
CA LYS A 28 -8.52 -6.86 10.41
C LYS A 28 -9.31 -7.33 9.19
N SER A 29 -10.26 -8.26 9.40
CA SER A 29 -11.08 -8.88 8.36
C SER A 29 -12.56 -8.54 8.55
N PRO A 30 -13.43 -8.73 7.53
CA PRO A 30 -14.87 -8.61 7.72
C PRO A 30 -15.36 -9.55 8.82
N ILE A 31 -16.35 -9.11 9.60
CA ILE A 31 -16.81 -9.82 10.80
C ILE A 31 -17.53 -11.12 10.40
N SER A 32 -18.07 -11.18 9.19
CA SER A 32 -18.75 -12.37 8.66
C SER A 32 -18.60 -12.53 7.15
N LEU A 33 -18.96 -13.72 6.64
CA LEU A 33 -19.09 -13.97 5.20
C LEU A 33 -20.07 -13.01 4.54
N ASN A 34 -21.18 -12.69 5.19
CA ASN A 34 -22.20 -11.79 4.63
C ASN A 34 -21.64 -10.38 4.45
N GLU A 35 -20.90 -9.87 5.44
CA GLU A 35 -20.21 -8.59 5.31
C GLU A 35 -19.12 -8.62 4.24
N PHE A 36 -18.38 -9.73 4.14
CA PHE A 36 -17.41 -9.92 3.07
C PHE A 36 -18.08 -9.86 1.69
N GLN A 37 -19.22 -10.54 1.52
CA GLN A 37 -19.98 -10.54 0.26
C GLN A 37 -20.60 -9.16 -0.03
N ASP A 38 -21.13 -8.48 0.98
CA ASP A 38 -21.64 -7.12 0.84
C ASP A 38 -20.54 -6.16 0.36
N LEU A 39 -19.38 -6.21 1.01
CA LEU A 39 -18.20 -5.44 0.63
C LEU A 39 -17.74 -5.79 -0.79
N LYS A 40 -17.64 -7.08 -1.13
CA LYS A 40 -17.20 -7.54 -2.46
C LYS A 40 -18.11 -7.09 -3.60
N TYR A 41 -19.42 -7.13 -3.42
CA TYR A 41 -20.38 -6.90 -4.50
C TYR A 41 -20.99 -5.51 -4.51
N ASN A 42 -20.96 -4.77 -3.39
CA ASN A 42 -21.54 -3.43 -3.28
C ASN A 42 -20.50 -2.34 -3.01
N ASP A 43 -19.28 -2.66 -2.56
CA ASP A 43 -18.19 -1.71 -2.31
C ASP A 43 -16.85 -2.21 -2.87
N VAL A 44 -16.79 -2.23 -4.20
CA VAL A 44 -15.62 -2.73 -4.96
C VAL A 44 -14.32 -2.06 -4.52
N GLU A 45 -14.34 -0.76 -4.19
CA GLU A 45 -13.14 -0.06 -3.76
C GLU A 45 -12.63 -0.57 -2.40
N LYS A 46 -13.50 -0.75 -1.40
CA LYS A 46 -13.08 -1.32 -0.11
C LYS A 46 -12.67 -2.77 -0.24
N TYR A 47 -13.34 -3.54 -1.10
CA TYR A 47 -12.95 -4.91 -1.42
C TYR A 47 -11.54 -4.99 -2.02
N GLU A 48 -11.24 -4.17 -3.01
CA GLU A 48 -9.90 -4.12 -3.60
C GLU A 48 -8.83 -3.76 -2.56
N LYS A 49 -9.10 -2.79 -1.68
CA LYS A 49 -8.18 -2.43 -0.58
C LYS A 49 -7.96 -3.60 0.38
N LEU A 50 -9.01 -4.36 0.72
CA LEU A 50 -8.91 -5.56 1.56
C LEU A 50 -8.03 -6.64 0.91
N VAL A 51 -8.22 -6.88 -0.39
CA VAL A 51 -7.44 -7.85 -1.16
C VAL A 51 -5.97 -7.42 -1.24
N ASP A 52 -5.71 -6.15 -1.53
CA ASP A 52 -4.35 -5.58 -1.59
C ASP A 52 -3.62 -5.70 -0.25
N LYS A 53 -4.29 -5.36 0.86
CA LYS A 53 -3.78 -5.52 2.22
C LYS A 53 -3.45 -6.98 2.54
N THR A 54 -4.36 -7.89 2.20
CA THR A 54 -4.16 -9.35 2.36
C THR A 54 -2.94 -9.83 1.59
N PHE A 55 -2.77 -9.35 0.35
CA PHE A 55 -1.63 -9.71 -0.48
C PHE A 55 -0.30 -9.27 0.15
N ILE A 56 -0.18 -8.02 0.63
CA ILE A 56 1.04 -7.53 1.31
C ILE A 56 1.32 -8.37 2.55
N GLN A 57 0.32 -8.54 3.42
CA GLN A 57 0.51 -9.26 4.68
C GLN A 57 0.95 -10.71 4.43
N ASN A 58 0.40 -11.37 3.41
CA ASN A 58 0.83 -12.71 3.04
C ASN A 58 2.30 -12.74 2.58
N LYS A 59 2.79 -11.71 1.87
CA LYS A 59 4.21 -11.63 1.47
C LYS A 59 5.13 -11.47 2.69
N PHE A 60 4.69 -10.74 3.72
CA PHE A 60 5.39 -10.64 5.00
C PHE A 60 5.37 -11.97 5.76
N ASN A 61 4.19 -12.57 5.94
CA ASN A 61 4.02 -13.84 6.66
C ASN A 61 4.85 -14.97 6.04
N THR A 62 5.00 -14.98 4.71
CA THR A 62 5.81 -15.98 3.99
C THR A 62 7.30 -15.64 3.90
N GLY A 63 7.74 -14.51 4.47
CA GLY A 63 9.13 -14.05 4.40
C GLY A 63 9.61 -13.66 3.00
N LYS A 64 8.69 -13.51 2.04
CA LYS A 64 9.04 -13.05 0.69
C LYS A 64 9.48 -11.59 0.68
N TRP A 65 8.88 -10.78 1.55
CA TRP A 65 9.29 -9.41 1.83
C TRP A 65 9.57 -9.24 3.31
N LEU A 66 10.56 -8.39 3.60
CA LEU A 66 10.89 -8.01 4.97
C LEU A 66 10.07 -6.77 5.34
N ASP A 67 9.28 -6.87 6.41
CA ASP A 67 8.45 -5.77 6.93
C ASP A 67 9.29 -4.80 7.78
N LYS A 68 10.21 -4.09 7.12
CA LYS A 68 11.07 -3.08 7.72
C LYS A 68 11.62 -2.16 6.64
N VAL A 69 11.92 -0.90 6.97
CA VAL A 69 12.70 -0.03 6.07
C VAL A 69 14.15 -0.55 5.94
N ASN A 70 14.64 -0.59 4.71
CA ASN A 70 16.03 -0.88 4.39
C ASN A 70 16.83 0.44 4.41
N PRO A 71 17.73 0.65 5.38
CA PRO A 71 18.43 1.93 5.54
C PRO A 71 19.35 2.26 4.36
N GLU A 72 20.01 1.28 3.77
CA GLU A 72 20.92 1.48 2.62
C GLU A 72 20.17 1.97 1.37
N LYS A 73 19.00 1.41 1.09
CA LYS A 73 18.14 1.86 0.00
C LYS A 73 17.50 3.21 0.33
N GLN A 74 17.08 3.39 1.58
CA GLN A 74 16.42 4.62 2.02
C GLN A 74 17.34 5.84 1.97
N ALA A 75 18.64 5.68 2.24
CA ALA A 75 19.63 6.76 2.22
C ALA A 75 19.63 7.55 0.90
N ARG A 76 19.29 6.92 -0.23
CA ARG A 76 19.19 7.59 -1.55
C ARG A 76 18.07 8.63 -1.64
N HIS A 77 17.18 8.67 -0.64
CA HIS A 77 16.01 9.52 -0.54
C HIS A 77 15.97 10.33 0.77
N ILE A 78 17.11 10.53 1.42
CA ILE A 78 17.26 11.40 2.60
C ILE A 78 18.08 12.62 2.21
N GLN A 79 17.67 13.82 2.63
CA GLN A 79 18.22 15.11 2.18
C GLN A 79 19.75 15.17 2.17
N SER A 80 20.40 14.74 3.25
CA SER A 80 21.85 14.77 3.39
C SER A 80 22.61 13.74 2.53
N THR A 81 21.94 12.66 2.11
CA THR A 81 22.57 11.52 1.41
C THR A 81 21.94 11.21 0.04
N ALA A 82 20.98 12.02 -0.40
CA ALA A 82 20.24 11.81 -1.63
C ALA A 82 21.17 11.83 -2.85
N GLU A 83 21.00 10.83 -3.73
CA GLU A 83 21.72 10.82 -5.00
C GLU A 83 21.23 11.97 -5.88
N LYS A 84 22.13 12.52 -6.70
CA LYS A 84 21.81 13.68 -7.56
C LYS A 84 20.61 13.36 -8.46
N GLY A 85 19.56 14.17 -8.34
CA GLY A 85 18.33 14.04 -9.13
C GLY A 85 17.23 13.21 -8.46
N ASN A 86 17.47 12.65 -7.26
CA ASN A 86 16.44 11.97 -6.48
C ASN A 86 15.66 12.94 -5.61
N SER A 87 14.34 12.77 -5.59
CA SER A 87 13.47 13.36 -4.57
C SER A 87 13.82 12.79 -3.19
N TYR A 88 13.69 13.60 -2.14
CA TYR A 88 14.17 13.28 -0.79
C TYR A 88 13.20 13.74 0.32
N PHE A 89 13.23 13.03 1.44
CA PHE A 89 12.69 13.50 2.72
C PHE A 89 13.71 14.40 3.42
N PHE A 90 13.24 15.32 4.27
CA PHE A 90 14.12 16.08 5.16
C PHE A 90 14.78 15.17 6.22
N ASP A 91 15.97 15.55 6.70
CA ASP A 91 16.77 14.73 7.60
C ASP A 91 16.10 14.49 8.98
N ASP A 92 15.15 15.34 9.38
CA ASP A 92 14.40 15.25 10.63
C ASP A 92 13.16 14.34 10.54
N VAL A 93 12.88 13.78 9.36
CA VAL A 93 11.71 12.95 9.12
C VAL A 93 11.98 11.51 9.53
N ASP A 94 11.15 11.00 10.44
CA ASP A 94 11.14 9.58 10.80
C ASP A 94 10.46 8.73 9.70
N VAL A 95 11.29 8.19 8.81
CA VAL A 95 10.86 7.36 7.68
C VAL A 95 10.32 5.99 8.12
N GLU A 96 10.74 5.45 9.27
CA GLU A 96 10.20 4.19 9.78
C GLU A 96 8.78 4.41 10.32
N ALA A 97 8.57 5.50 11.06
CA ALA A 97 7.23 5.90 11.51
C ALA A 97 6.29 6.20 10.33
N LEU A 98 6.78 6.81 9.25
CA LEU A 98 5.99 6.98 8.02
C LEU A 98 5.64 5.65 7.38
N TYR A 99 6.61 4.74 7.28
CA TYR A 99 6.39 3.40 6.74
C TYR A 99 5.31 2.66 7.53
N ASP A 100 5.42 2.60 8.85
CA ASP A 100 4.45 1.91 9.71
C ASP A 100 3.07 2.57 9.70
N LYS A 101 3.02 3.90 9.60
CA LYS A 101 1.76 4.64 9.52
C LYS A 101 1.00 4.37 8.24
N TYR A 102 1.69 4.24 7.10
CA TYR A 102 1.06 4.23 5.78
C TYR A 102 1.10 2.90 5.05
N LYS A 103 1.90 1.91 5.48
CA LYS A 103 1.90 0.58 4.85
C LYS A 103 0.51 -0.05 4.89
N GLN A 104 0.09 -0.68 3.80
CA GLN A 104 -1.20 -1.36 3.68
C GLN A 104 -2.44 -0.44 3.88
N THR A 105 -2.32 0.86 3.57
CA THR A 105 -3.42 1.84 3.73
C THR A 105 -3.98 2.35 2.41
N SER A 106 -3.25 2.19 1.32
CA SER A 106 -3.55 2.76 0.02
C SER A 106 -3.54 1.69 -1.09
N LYS A 107 -3.62 2.15 -2.33
CA LYS A 107 -3.76 1.31 -3.52
C LYS A 107 -2.41 0.93 -4.10
N PHE A 108 -2.36 -0.27 -4.69
CA PHE A 108 -1.23 -0.69 -5.50
C PHE A 108 -1.16 0.07 -6.82
N ARG A 109 0.07 0.25 -7.31
CA ARG A 109 0.29 0.62 -8.69
C ARG A 109 -0.13 -0.56 -9.59
N ARG A 110 -1.15 -0.35 -10.42
CA ARG A 110 -1.60 -1.34 -11.41
C ARG A 110 -1.02 -1.03 -12.78
N THR A 111 -0.49 -2.05 -13.44
CA THR A 111 -0.14 -1.97 -14.86
C THR A 111 -1.39 -1.90 -15.74
N ARG A 112 -1.24 -1.48 -17.00
CA ARG A 112 -2.33 -1.41 -18.00
C ARG A 112 -3.04 -2.75 -18.24
N LYS A 113 -2.42 -3.88 -17.87
CA LYS A 113 -3.02 -5.23 -17.94
C LYS A 113 -3.73 -5.65 -16.63
N GLY A 114 -3.90 -4.73 -15.68
CA GLY A 114 -4.46 -5.01 -14.36
C GLY A 114 -3.53 -5.83 -13.45
N ARG A 115 -2.31 -6.19 -13.90
CA ARG A 115 -1.30 -6.80 -13.02
C ARG A 115 -0.77 -5.73 -12.09
N ASN A 116 -0.70 -6.02 -10.80
CA ASN A 116 0.03 -5.18 -9.85
C ASN A 116 1.47 -5.03 -10.36
N GLU A 117 2.03 -3.82 -10.37
CA GLU A 117 3.48 -3.69 -10.21
C GLU A 117 3.70 -4.17 -8.77
N GLU A 118 3.96 -5.48 -8.62
CA GLU A 118 3.53 -6.34 -7.50
C GLU A 118 4.06 -5.95 -6.11
N ASN A 119 4.73 -4.83 -5.97
CA ASN A 119 5.41 -4.40 -4.76
C ASN A 119 5.45 -2.88 -4.56
N TYR A 120 4.63 -2.11 -5.29
CA TYR A 120 4.53 -0.65 -5.12
C TYR A 120 3.16 -0.23 -4.60
N GLU A 121 3.13 0.40 -3.43
CA GLU A 121 1.95 1.07 -2.87
C GLU A 121 2.12 2.58 -2.96
N ILE A 122 1.11 3.28 -3.50
CA ILE A 122 1.17 4.73 -3.72
C ILE A 122 0.44 5.44 -2.59
N ILE A 123 1.15 6.29 -1.84
CA ILE A 123 0.62 7.05 -0.71
C ILE A 123 0.46 8.52 -1.12
N ASN A 124 -0.73 9.07 -0.89
CA ASN A 124 -0.96 10.51 -0.96
C ASN A 124 -0.85 11.12 0.44
N LEU A 125 -0.13 12.23 0.54
CA LEU A 125 0.04 12.96 1.78
C LEU A 125 -1.01 14.08 1.90
N PRO A 126 -1.37 14.48 3.12
CA PRO A 126 -2.10 15.71 3.36
C PRO A 126 -1.33 16.94 2.85
N ASP A 127 -2.04 17.91 2.28
CA ASP A 127 -1.45 19.11 1.64
C ASP A 127 -0.61 19.98 2.56
N ASN A 128 -0.87 19.92 3.87
CA ASN A 128 -0.11 20.66 4.87
C ASN A 128 1.18 19.97 5.32
N LEU A 129 1.41 18.72 4.93
CA LEU A 129 2.55 17.93 5.36
C LEU A 129 3.76 18.17 4.45
N LYS A 130 4.69 19.01 4.91
CA LYS A 130 5.90 19.40 4.18
C LYS A 130 7.12 18.65 4.69
N ILE A 131 7.27 17.40 4.26
CA ILE A 131 8.30 16.48 4.80
C ILE A 131 9.40 16.13 3.79
N GLY A 132 9.44 16.78 2.64
CA GLY A 132 10.44 16.51 1.63
C GLY A 132 10.28 17.35 0.38
N LYS A 133 11.21 17.19 -0.55
CA LYS A 133 11.25 17.91 -1.82
C LYS A 133 11.33 16.96 -3.00
N ASP A 134 10.57 17.28 -4.03
CA ASP A 134 10.66 16.61 -5.32
C ASP A 134 11.78 17.21 -6.16
N ALA A 135 12.68 16.37 -6.66
CA ALA A 135 13.87 16.82 -7.37
C ALA A 135 13.56 17.38 -8.77
N TYR A 136 12.44 16.99 -9.38
CA TYR A 136 12.07 17.43 -10.72
C TYR A 136 11.37 18.78 -10.74
N THR A 137 10.49 19.02 -9.76
CA THR A 137 9.70 20.24 -9.67
C THR A 137 10.28 21.27 -8.69
N GLY A 138 11.09 20.84 -7.71
CA GLY A 138 11.53 21.67 -6.59
C GLY A 138 10.43 21.93 -5.55
N GLU A 139 9.23 21.40 -5.77
CA GLU A 139 8.08 21.55 -4.88
C GLU A 139 8.17 20.60 -3.67
N TYR A 140 7.34 20.87 -2.66
CA TYR A 140 7.15 19.89 -1.59
C TYR A 140 6.50 18.63 -2.14
N ILE A 141 6.99 17.47 -1.72
CA ILE A 141 6.36 16.19 -2.07
C ILE A 141 4.92 16.19 -1.56
N ASN A 142 4.02 15.58 -2.32
CA ASN A 142 2.61 15.42 -1.93
C ASN A 142 2.21 13.94 -1.82
N GLY A 143 3.19 13.06 -1.91
CA GLY A 143 3.03 11.63 -1.80
C GLY A 143 4.38 10.94 -1.71
N PHE A 144 4.32 9.63 -1.60
CA PHE A 144 5.48 8.76 -1.76
C PHE A 144 5.02 7.37 -2.19
N THR A 145 5.93 6.60 -2.75
CA THR A 145 5.69 5.20 -3.10
C THR A 145 6.44 4.30 -2.14
N ILE A 146 5.74 3.37 -1.48
CA ILE A 146 6.36 2.30 -0.71
C ILE A 146 6.72 1.17 -1.67
N HIS A 147 8.02 0.88 -1.79
CA HIS A 147 8.52 -0.22 -2.59
C HIS A 147 8.93 -1.38 -1.68
N TYR A 148 8.10 -2.43 -1.65
CA TYR A 148 8.33 -3.66 -0.89
C TYR A 148 9.39 -4.54 -1.55
N SER A 149 10.29 -5.13 -0.74
CA SER A 149 11.32 -6.04 -1.25
C SER A 149 11.80 -7.07 -0.24
N LYS A 150 12.55 -8.08 -0.72
CA LYS A 150 13.11 -9.14 0.12
C LYS A 150 14.07 -8.61 1.19
N THR A 151 14.83 -7.54 0.91
CA THR A 151 15.84 -7.00 1.83
C THR A 151 15.31 -5.86 2.70
N GLY A 152 14.00 -5.60 2.65
CA GLY A 152 13.36 -4.46 3.30
C GLY A 152 12.86 -3.44 2.29
N SER A 153 11.87 -2.67 2.71
CA SER A 153 11.20 -1.66 1.92
C SER A 153 12.02 -0.38 1.83
N HIS A 154 11.79 0.45 0.82
CA HIS A 154 12.16 1.86 0.89
C HIS A 154 11.00 2.69 0.39
N ILE A 155 10.91 3.90 0.88
CA ILE A 155 9.87 4.85 0.53
C ILE A 155 10.48 5.93 -0.35
N ILE A 156 9.90 6.08 -1.53
CA ILE A 156 10.38 6.97 -2.60
C ILE A 156 9.50 8.23 -2.58
N PRO A 157 10.04 9.40 -2.21
CA PRO A 157 9.30 10.66 -2.24
C PRO A 157 8.84 10.99 -3.66
N THR A 158 7.58 11.39 -3.82
CA THR A 158 7.02 11.68 -5.14
C THR A 158 6.16 12.94 -5.13
N TYR A 159 6.15 13.64 -6.26
CA TYR A 159 5.15 14.64 -6.57
C TYR A 159 4.17 14.11 -7.61
N HIS A 160 2.95 13.84 -7.20
CA HIS A 160 1.84 13.54 -8.08
C HIS A 160 1.23 14.85 -8.58
N ARG A 161 1.24 15.10 -9.89
CA ARG A 161 0.46 16.24 -10.41
C ARG A 161 -1.00 15.98 -10.10
N LYS A 162 -1.60 16.83 -9.26
CA LYS A 162 -3.05 16.83 -9.08
C LYS A 162 -3.68 17.19 -10.42
N GLU A 163 -4.52 16.32 -10.95
CA GLU A 163 -5.35 16.67 -12.09
C GLU A 163 -6.22 17.87 -11.68
N ARG A 164 -6.23 18.90 -12.51
CA ARG A 164 -6.98 20.15 -12.29
C ARG A 164 -8.45 19.95 -12.63
#